data_AF-A0A1V4DZ02-F1
#
_entry.id   AF-A0A1V4DZ02-F1
#
_cell.length_a   1.000
_cell.length_b   1.000
_cell.length_c   1.000
_cell.angle_alpha   90.00
_cell.angle_beta   90.00
_cell.angle_gamma   90.00
#
_symmetry.space_group_name_H-M   'P 1'
#
loop_
_entity.id
_entity.type
_entity.pdbx_description
1 polymer ?
#
loop_
_entity_poly.entity_id
_entity_poly.type
_entity_poly.pdbx_seq_one_letter_code
_entity_poly.pdbx_strand_id
1 'polypeptide(L)' 'MATERKSILLRLDPAVHDALARWAGDELRSTNAQIEFLLRRALSEAGRLPGDAGRIPRRGRPPKKKTPPPEAPPADPPDD' A
#
# COMPACT_ATOMS: atom_id res chain seq x y z
N MET A 1 -0.67 -8.98 -10.71
CA MET A 1 0.16 -7.75 -10.68
C MET A 1 -0.22 -6.96 -9.44
N ALA A 2 0.70 -6.28 -8.76
CA ALA A 2 0.33 -5.46 -7.61
C ALA A 2 -0.47 -4.26 -8.10
N THR A 3 -1.72 -4.13 -7.66
CA THR A 3 -2.54 -2.94 -7.91
C THR A 3 -1.78 -1.71 -7.43
N GLU A 4 -1.56 -0.76 -8.34
CA GLU A 4 -0.88 0.48 -8.00
C GLU A 4 -1.72 1.27 -6.99
N ARG A 5 -1.09 1.70 -5.89
CA ARG A 5 -1.78 2.47 -4.86
C ARG A 5 -1.92 3.91 -5.33
N LYS A 6 -3.16 4.39 -5.43
CA LYS A 6 -3.42 5.80 -5.73
C LYS A 6 -3.13 6.65 -4.49
N SER A 7 -2.20 7.59 -4.59
CA SER A 7 -2.03 8.64 -3.57
C SER A 7 -2.99 9.80 -3.88
N ILE A 8 -3.71 10.25 -2.85
CA ILE A 8 -4.56 11.43 -2.90
C ILE A 8 -4.27 12.30 -1.67
N LEU A 9 -4.41 13.62 -1.81
CA LEU A 9 -4.40 14.53 -0.67
C LEU A 9 -5.79 14.55 -0.05
N LEU A 10 -5.91 13.98 1.16
CA LEU A 10 -7.15 13.98 1.91
C LEU A 10 -7.22 15.23 2.80
N ARG A 11 -8.29 16.01 2.67
CA ARG A 11 -8.57 17.12 3.59
C ARG A 11 -9.45 16.60 4.72
N LEU A 12 -8.93 16.64 5.93
CA LEU A 12 -9.65 16.27 7.15
C LEU A 12 -9.60 17.43 8.14
N ASP A 13 -10.61 17.50 8.99
CA ASP A 13 -10.51 18.26 10.23
C ASP A 13 -9.32 17.70 11.07
N PRO A 14 -8.46 18.56 11.65
CA PRO A 14 -7.31 18.11 12.43
C PRO A 14 -7.67 17.21 13.62
N ALA A 15 -8.77 17.50 14.33
CA ALA A 15 -9.18 16.70 15.48
C ALA A 15 -9.65 15.30 15.05
N VAL A 16 -10.28 15.19 13.88
CA VAL A 16 -10.65 13.89 13.28
C VAL A 16 -9.40 13.10 12.91
N HIS A 17 -8.41 13.75 12.28
CA HIS A 17 -7.14 13.10 11.96
C HIS A 17 -6.45 12.56 13.23
N ASP A 18 -6.41 13.34 14.30
CA ASP A 18 -5.77 12.94 15.55
C ASP A 18 -6.49 11.78 16.23
N ALA A 19 -7.83 11.78 16.21
CA ALA A 19 -8.63 10.66 16.71
C ALA A 19 -8.34 9.36 15.92
N LEU A 20 -8.24 9.44 14.59
CA LEU A 20 -7.88 8.30 13.74
C LEU A 20 -6.46 7.81 14.02
N ALA A 21 -5.51 8.72 14.23
CA ALA A 21 -4.12 8.36 14.52
C ALA A 21 -3.99 7.65 15.88
N ARG A 22 -4.70 8.13 16.91
CA ARG A 22 -4.75 7.49 18.23
C ARG A 22 -5.35 6.09 18.15
N TRP A 23 -6.51 5.96 17.50
CA TRP A 23 -7.16 4.65 17.34
C TRP A 23 -6.28 3.67 16.54
N ALA A 24 -5.61 4.13 15.48
CA ALA A 24 -4.65 3.31 14.74
C ALA A 24 -3.51 2.81 15.64
N GLY A 25 -3.00 3.67 16.53
CA GLY A 25 -1.99 3.33 17.53
C GLY A 25 -2.45 2.23 18.48
N ASP A 26 -3.67 2.35 19.02
CA ASP A 26 -4.27 1.35 19.93
C ASP A 26 -4.39 -0.04 19.26
N GLU A 27 -4.61 -0.07 17.94
CA GLU A 27 -4.73 -1.31 17.15
C GLU A 27 -3.40 -1.76 16.50
N LEU A 28 -2.28 -1.11 16.82
CA LEU A 28 -0.95 -1.37 16.25
C LEU A 28 -0.93 -1.31 14.70
N ARG A 29 -1.72 -0.38 14.13
CA ARG A 29 -1.81 -0.07 12.69
C ARG A 29 -1.18 1.29 12.39
N SER A 30 -0.79 1.50 11.14
CA SER A 30 -0.53 2.86 10.66
C SER A 30 -1.86 3.58 10.42
N THR A 31 -1.86 4.92 10.51
CA THR A 31 -3.04 5.74 10.23
C THR A 31 -3.63 5.45 8.85
N ASN A 32 -2.78 5.28 7.82
CA ASN A 32 -3.25 4.93 6.47
C ASN A 32 -3.90 3.55 6.40
N ALA A 33 -3.38 2.57 7.14
CA ALA A 33 -3.99 1.24 7.20
C ALA A 33 -5.34 1.28 7.93
N GLN A 34 -5.47 2.13 8.95
CA GLN A 34 -6.74 2.34 9.65
C GLN A 34 -7.77 3.00 8.73
N ILE A 35 -7.39 4.07 8.02
CA ILE A 35 -8.26 4.76 7.07
C ILE A 35 -8.74 3.78 5.98
N GLU A 36 -7.84 2.99 5.38
CA GLU A 36 -8.20 1.99 4.37
C GLU A 36 -9.19 0.95 4.91
N PHE A 37 -8.97 0.46 6.13
CA PHE A 37 -9.88 -0.48 6.79
C PHE A 37 -11.27 0.11 6.96
N LEU A 38 -11.37 1.35 7.46
CA LEU A 38 -12.64 2.03 7.68
C LEU A 38 -13.39 2.30 6.38
N LEU A 39 -12.69 2.74 5.32
CA LEU A 39 -13.29 2.98 4.02
C LEU A 39 -13.86 1.69 3.41
N ARG A 40 -13.10 0.59 3.47
CA ARG A 40 -13.59 -0.72 2.97
C ARG A 40 -14.78 -1.23 3.76
N ARG A 41 -14.73 -1.09 5.09
CA ARG A 41 -15.83 -1.47 5.96
C ARG A 41 -17.09 -0.67 5.62
N ALA A 42 -16.99 0.65 5.54
CA ALA A 42 -18.11 1.52 5.19
C ALA A 42 -18.67 1.22 3.79
N LEU A 43 -17.82 0.97 2.80
CA LEU A 43 -18.25 0.55 1.45
C LEU A 43 -18.96 -0.81 1.49
N SER A 44 -18.45 -1.77 2.26
CA SER A 44 -19.07 -3.09 2.41
C SER A 44 -20.44 -3.00 3.09
N GLU A 45 -20.53 -2.26 4.20
CA GLU A 45 -21.78 -2.04 4.93
C GLU A 45 -22.82 -1.31 4.07
N ALA A 46 -22.38 -0.40 3.20
CA ALA A 46 -23.23 0.27 2.23
C ALA A 46 -23.57 -0.56 0.98
N GLY A 47 -23.04 -1.78 0.84
CA GLY A 47 -23.22 -2.62 -0.36
C GLY A 47 -22.55 -2.06 -1.63
N ARG A 48 -21.51 -1.23 -1.48
CA ARG A 48 -20.80 -0.52 -2.56
C ARG A 48 -19.36 -0.96 -2.76
N LEU A 49 -18.90 -1.97 -2.03
CA LEU A 49 -17.53 -2.47 -2.19
C LEU A 49 -17.40 -3.16 -3.58
N PRO A 50 -16.46 -2.74 -4.44
CA PRO A 50 -16.26 -3.38 -5.74
C PRO A 50 -15.86 -4.86 -5.59
N GLY A 51 -16.40 -5.72 -6.45
CA GLY A 51 -16.12 -7.17 -6.41
C GLY A 51 -14.69 -7.56 -6.76
N ASP A 52 -13.95 -6.69 -7.44
CA ASP A 52 -12.53 -6.84 -7.81
C ASP A 52 -11.58 -6.22 -6.77
N ALA A 53 -12.09 -5.66 -5.67
CA ALA A 53 -11.28 -5.08 -4.62
C ALA A 53 -10.38 -6.16 -3.98
N GLY A 54 -9.08 -6.10 -4.28
CA GLY A 54 -8.10 -7.04 -3.73
C GLY A 54 -8.07 -7.04 -2.19
N ARG A 55 -7.59 -8.16 -1.61
CA ARG A 55 -7.48 -8.32 -0.15
C ARG A 55 -6.55 -7.26 0.47
N ILE A 56 -6.86 -6.82 1.69
CA ILE A 56 -5.99 -5.93 2.46
C ILE A 56 -4.63 -6.62 2.65
N PRO A 57 -3.50 -6.01 2.25
CA PRO A 57 -2.17 -6.58 2.43
C PRO A 57 -1.88 -6.82 3.92
N ARG A 58 -1.27 -7.97 4.25
CA ARG A 58 -0.87 -8.28 5.63
C ARG A 58 0.26 -7.35 6.09
N ARG A 59 0.34 -7.11 7.41
CA ARG A 59 1.46 -6.37 8.04
C ARG A 59 2.79 -7.02 7.65
N GLY A 60 3.76 -6.18 7.30
CA GLY A 60 5.11 -6.61 6.91
C GLY A 60 5.62 -5.87 5.68
N ARG A 61 6.92 -6.00 5.41
CA ARG A 61 7.54 -5.46 4.20
C ARG A 61 6.97 -6.22 2.99
N PRO A 62 6.43 -5.52 1.97
CA PRO A 62 6.05 -6.19 0.72
C PRO A 62 7.26 -6.95 0.15
N PRO A 63 7.07 -8.15 -0.42
CA PRO A 63 8.18 -8.89 -1.01
C PRO A 63 8.87 -8.04 -2.08
N LYS A 64 10.21 -8.02 -2.07
CA LYS A 64 11.02 -7.29 -3.06
C LYS A 64 10.70 -7.87 -4.44
N LYS A 65 10.26 -7.02 -5.39
CA LYS A 65 10.13 -7.45 -6.80
C LYS A 65 11.52 -7.95 -7.24
N LYS A 66 11.61 -9.14 -7.84
CA LYS A 66 12.86 -9.66 -8.41
C LYS A 66 13.26 -8.75 -9.57
N THR A 67 14.23 -7.86 -9.36
CA THR A 67 14.93 -7.19 -10.47
C THR A 67 15.81 -8.24 -11.15
N PRO A 68 15.74 -8.43 -12.48
CA PRO A 68 16.70 -9.26 -13.20
C PRO A 68 18.12 -8.72 -12.97
N PRO A 69 19.16 -9.56 -12.90
CA PRO A 69 20.54 -9.07 -12.81
C PRO A 69 20.86 -8.18 -14.02
N PRO A 70 21.68 -7.13 -13.87
CA PRO A 70 22.20 -6.40 -15.02
C PRO A 70 23.01 -7.36 -15.88
N GLU A 71 22.73 -7.33 -17.18
CA GLU A 71 23.46 -8.06 -18.21
C GLU A 71 24.94 -7.69 -18.12
N ALA A 72 25.82 -8.70 -18.08
CA ALA A 72 27.26 -8.49 -17.94
C ALA A 72 27.77 -7.64 -19.12
N PRO A 73 28.72 -6.72 -18.89
CA PRO A 73 29.30 -5.94 -19.98
C PRO A 73 29.97 -6.89 -20.99
N PRO A 74 29.94 -6.56 -22.29
CA PRO A 74 30.58 -7.37 -23.32
C PRO A 74 32.08 -7.46 -23.02
N ALA A 75 32.62 -8.67 -23.12
CA ALA A 75 34.05 -8.92 -22.97
C ALA A 75 34.83 -8.19 -24.07
N ASP A 76 35.92 -7.52 -23.69
CA ASP A 76 36.81 -6.85 -24.63
C ASP A 76 37.34 -7.85 -25.68
N PRO A 77 37.50 -7.45 -26.95
CA PRO A 77 38.03 -8.33 -27.97
C PRO A 77 39.49 -8.68 -27.66
N PRO A 78 39.96 -9.87 -28.08
CA PRO A 78 41.35 -10.25 -27.88
C PRO A 78 42.26 -9.35 -28.73
N ASP A 79 43.33 -8.85 -28.12
CA ASP A 79 44.40 -8.13 -28.82
C ASP A 79 45.12 -9.09 -29.80
N ASP A 80 45.30 -8.64 -31.05
CA ASP A 80 46.09 -9.29 -32.11
C ASP A 80 47.61 -9.24 -31.83
#